data_AF-A0A661UGH1-F1
#
_entry.id   AF-A0A661UGH1-F1
#
_cell.length_a   1.000
_cell.length_b   1.000
_cell.length_c   1.000
_cell.angle_alpha   90.00
_cell.angle_beta   90.00
_cell.angle_gamma   90.00
#
_symmetry.space_group_name_H-M   'P 1'
#
loop_
_entity.id
_entity.type
_entity.pdbx_description
1 polymer ?
#
loop_
_entity_poly.entity_id
_entity_poly.type
_entity_poly.pdbx_seq_one_letter_code
_entity_poly.pdbx_strand_id
1 'polypeptide(L)'
;MKHNIYGNMYNSHRFGGYIIFRTYPGRKVFIDGRNVVHKSLWEKFATEPFEQIADEYRVDYALLDYKFDSRRHQFSAQSVRRAAMPPRSAQAERLLAWWRRHNGWHLVFWDDICAVYVDGSDKFQAVRRRFEYRFIDPTVSNPVYLAGYLSNARMRKLVLDEARRAIRQSPNSESCRALYDWLVQRGKERPLVE
;
A
#
# COMPACT_ATOMS: atom_id res chain seq x y z
N MET A 1 -4.39 9.01 -18.60
CA MET A 1 -4.03 9.03 -17.16
C MET A 1 -2.58 9.46 -17.02
N LYS A 2 -2.21 10.14 -15.94
CA LYS A 2 -0.82 10.51 -15.65
C LYS A 2 -0.08 9.21 -15.27
N HIS A 3 0.95 8.82 -16.02
CA HIS A 3 1.86 7.67 -15.77
C HIS A 3 1.47 6.26 -16.27
N ASN A 4 0.43 6.11 -17.10
CA ASN A 4 0.12 4.87 -17.84
C ASN A 4 0.04 3.57 -17.00
N ILE A 5 -0.52 3.62 -15.78
CA ILE A 5 -0.81 2.41 -15.00
C ILE A 5 -2.16 1.85 -15.48
N TYR A 6 -2.13 0.71 -16.17
CA TYR A 6 -3.28 0.00 -16.72
C TYR A 6 -3.23 -1.49 -16.36
N GLY A 7 -4.38 -2.16 -16.46
CA GLY A 7 -4.55 -3.57 -16.08
C GLY A 7 -5.67 -3.78 -15.08
N ASN A 8 -5.78 -5.00 -14.58
CA ASN A 8 -6.68 -5.42 -13.53
C ASN A 8 -6.18 -4.92 -12.18
N MET A 9 -6.95 -4.00 -11.61
CA MET A 9 -6.67 -3.44 -10.30
C MET A 9 -7.25 -4.32 -9.22
N TYR A 10 -6.51 -4.55 -8.15
CA TYR A 10 -7.10 -4.76 -6.82
C TYR A 10 -7.23 -3.39 -6.12
N ASN A 11 -8.38 -3.10 -5.53
CA ASN A 11 -8.54 -1.96 -4.64
C ASN A 11 -9.11 -2.43 -3.32
N SER A 12 -8.61 -1.88 -2.21
CA SER A 12 -9.29 -2.02 -0.93
C SER A 12 -10.73 -1.53 -1.05
N HIS A 13 -11.66 -2.22 -0.40
CA HIS A 13 -13.10 -1.97 -0.45
C HIS A 13 -13.50 -0.48 -0.32
N ARG A 14 -12.81 0.26 0.56
CA ARG A 14 -13.11 1.69 0.81
C ARG A 14 -12.93 2.60 -0.40
N PHE A 15 -12.07 2.22 -1.36
CA PHE A 15 -11.78 3.05 -2.52
C PHE A 15 -12.76 2.85 -3.66
N GLY A 16 -13.54 1.76 -3.67
CA GLY A 16 -14.33 1.37 -4.84
C GLY A 16 -15.31 2.46 -5.29
N GLY A 17 -16.10 3.01 -4.36
CA GLY A 17 -17.07 4.06 -4.66
C GLY A 17 -16.43 5.32 -5.26
N TYR A 18 -15.31 5.78 -4.68
CA TYR A 18 -14.57 6.93 -5.19
C TYR A 18 -13.97 6.68 -6.58
N ILE A 19 -13.40 5.49 -6.81
CA ILE A 19 -12.81 5.14 -8.10
C ILE A 19 -13.89 5.09 -9.18
N ILE A 20 -15.05 4.49 -8.91
CA ILE A 20 -16.19 4.49 -9.84
C ILE A 20 -16.60 5.91 -10.18
N PHE A 21 -16.85 6.75 -9.16
CA PHE A 21 -17.28 8.13 -9.35
C PHE A 21 -16.31 8.93 -10.24
N ARG A 22 -15.00 8.68 -10.10
CA ARG A 22 -13.95 9.43 -10.83
C ARG A 22 -13.59 8.88 -12.19
N THR A 23 -13.82 7.58 -12.45
CA THR A 23 -13.19 6.90 -13.58
C THR A 23 -14.14 6.05 -14.42
N TYR A 24 -15.40 5.86 -14.02
CA TYR A 24 -16.38 5.16 -14.84
C TYR A 24 -16.69 5.95 -16.13
N PRO A 25 -16.86 5.29 -17.29
CA PRO A 25 -16.76 3.84 -17.53
C PRO A 25 -15.34 3.32 -17.81
N GLY A 26 -14.34 4.20 -17.85
CA GLY A 26 -12.97 3.87 -18.30
C GLY A 26 -12.18 2.92 -17.41
N ARG A 27 -12.63 2.60 -16.19
CA ARG A 27 -11.94 1.68 -15.29
C ARG A 27 -12.90 0.92 -14.38
N LYS A 28 -12.71 -0.39 -14.32
CA LYS A 28 -13.45 -1.28 -13.43
C LYS A 28 -12.78 -1.30 -12.05
N VAL A 29 -13.58 -1.38 -11.01
CA VAL A 29 -13.11 -1.65 -9.64
C VAL A 29 -13.11 -3.14 -9.38
N PHE A 30 -12.24 -3.59 -8.49
CA PHE A 30 -12.25 -4.96 -7.98
C PHE A 30 -13.48 -5.18 -7.09
N ILE A 31 -13.70 -4.22 -6.19
CA ILE A 31 -14.76 -4.27 -5.20
C ILE A 31 -15.15 -2.84 -4.76
N ASP A 32 -16.43 -2.63 -4.45
CA ASP A 32 -16.93 -1.41 -3.84
C ASP A 32 -17.95 -1.67 -2.73
N GLY A 33 -18.51 -0.59 -2.15
CA GLY A 33 -19.44 -0.61 -1.03
C GLY A 33 -20.77 -1.34 -1.24
N ARG A 34 -21.10 -1.72 -2.48
CA ARG A 34 -22.36 -2.40 -2.84
C ARG A 34 -22.22 -3.90 -2.62
N ASN A 35 -22.33 -4.30 -1.35
CA ASN A 35 -22.14 -5.68 -0.91
C ASN A 35 -23.02 -6.72 -1.63
N VAL A 36 -24.22 -6.33 -2.08
CA VAL A 36 -25.14 -7.23 -2.81
C VAL A 36 -24.57 -7.70 -4.15
N VAL A 37 -23.72 -6.91 -4.80
CA VAL A 37 -23.10 -7.26 -6.09
C VAL A 37 -21.89 -8.18 -5.92
N HIS A 38 -21.22 -8.09 -4.77
CA HIS A 38 -19.94 -8.75 -4.52
C HIS A 38 -20.02 -9.95 -3.58
N LYS A 39 -21.23 -10.49 -3.32
CA LYS A 39 -21.43 -11.56 -2.34
C LYS A 39 -20.51 -12.76 -2.58
N SER A 40 -20.42 -13.25 -3.81
CA SER A 40 -19.53 -14.37 -4.16
C SER A 40 -18.06 -14.06 -3.89
N LEU A 41 -17.61 -12.85 -4.21
CA LEU A 41 -16.25 -12.40 -3.92
C LEU A 41 -15.97 -12.32 -2.40
N TRP A 42 -16.98 -11.93 -1.61
CA TRP A 42 -16.87 -11.95 -0.15
C TRP A 42 -16.76 -13.36 0.42
N GLU A 43 -17.53 -14.30 -0.14
CA GLU A 43 -17.41 -15.72 0.20
C GLU A 43 -16.00 -16.23 -0.11
N LYS A 44 -15.45 -15.91 -1.30
CA LYS A 44 -14.06 -16.22 -1.64
C LYS A 44 -13.07 -15.63 -0.65
N PHE A 45 -13.21 -14.34 -0.30
CA PHE A 45 -12.34 -13.73 0.71
C PHE A 45 -12.45 -14.41 2.09
N ALA A 46 -13.56 -15.06 2.42
CA ALA A 46 -13.70 -15.79 3.68
C ALA A 46 -13.06 -17.18 3.63
N THR A 47 -13.08 -17.86 2.47
CA THR A 47 -12.75 -19.28 2.35
C THR A 47 -11.45 -19.58 1.61
N GLU A 48 -11.02 -18.69 0.71
CA GLU A 48 -9.88 -18.93 -0.18
C GLU A 48 -8.68 -18.06 0.22
N PRO A 49 -7.44 -18.55 0.08
CA PRO A 49 -6.23 -17.75 0.15
C PRO A 49 -6.33 -16.51 -0.78
N PHE A 50 -5.81 -15.37 -0.35
CA PHE A 50 -5.89 -14.15 -1.16
C PHE A 50 -5.15 -14.31 -2.50
N GLU A 51 -4.11 -15.13 -2.50
CA GLU A 51 -3.26 -15.49 -3.62
C GLU A 51 -4.06 -16.11 -4.76
N GLN A 52 -4.89 -17.09 -4.42
CA GLN A 52 -5.75 -17.76 -5.38
C GLN A 52 -6.73 -16.76 -6.01
N ILE A 53 -7.29 -15.86 -5.20
CA ILE A 53 -8.18 -14.80 -5.67
C ILE A 53 -7.41 -13.81 -6.56
N ALA A 54 -6.20 -13.40 -6.17
CA ALA A 54 -5.40 -12.46 -6.95
C ALA A 54 -5.02 -13.04 -8.32
N ASP A 55 -4.65 -14.32 -8.36
CA ASP A 55 -4.30 -15.03 -9.59
C ASP A 55 -5.52 -15.24 -10.49
N GLU A 56 -6.66 -15.67 -9.92
CA GLU A 56 -7.92 -15.87 -10.65
C GLU A 56 -8.36 -14.58 -11.37
N TYR A 57 -8.31 -13.46 -10.66
CA TYR A 57 -8.69 -12.16 -11.19
C TYR A 57 -7.54 -11.45 -11.94
N ARG A 58 -6.37 -12.10 -12.02
CA ARG A 58 -5.15 -11.60 -12.69
C ARG A 58 -4.79 -10.20 -12.23
N VAL A 59 -4.69 -9.99 -10.92
CA VAL A 59 -4.42 -8.67 -10.34
C VAL A 59 -3.03 -8.20 -10.76
N ASP A 60 -2.98 -7.07 -11.46
CA ASP A 60 -1.76 -6.48 -12.03
C ASP A 60 -1.16 -5.41 -11.10
N TYR A 61 -2.01 -4.63 -10.46
CA TYR A 61 -1.61 -3.57 -9.55
C TYR A 61 -2.64 -3.40 -8.42
N ALA A 62 -2.21 -2.87 -7.28
CA ALA A 62 -3.01 -2.80 -6.07
C ALA A 62 -3.06 -1.39 -5.47
N LEU A 63 -4.26 -0.96 -5.05
CA LEU A 63 -4.50 0.23 -4.23
C LEU A 63 -4.90 -0.24 -2.84
N LEU A 64 -3.96 -0.12 -1.91
CA LEU A 64 -4.09 -0.59 -0.54
C LEU A 64 -4.40 0.53 0.41
N ASP A 65 -5.40 0.33 1.26
CA ASP A 65 -5.41 1.00 2.54
C ASP A 65 -4.61 0.18 3.54
N TYR A 66 -3.46 0.71 3.96
CA TYR A 66 -2.46 -0.02 4.74
C TYR A 66 -2.31 0.52 6.17
N LYS A 67 -2.95 1.65 6.49
CA LYS A 67 -2.90 2.30 7.81
C LYS A 67 -4.09 1.97 8.70
N PHE A 68 -5.08 1.26 8.17
CA PHE A 68 -6.22 0.81 8.96
C PHE A 68 -5.86 -0.40 9.82
N ASP A 69 -5.21 -0.10 10.95
CA ASP A 69 -4.91 -1.05 12.01
C ASP A 69 -6.21 -1.70 12.53
N SER A 70 -6.25 -3.03 12.42
CA SER A 70 -7.27 -3.88 13.05
C SER A 70 -7.32 -3.72 14.57
N ARG A 71 -6.22 -3.34 15.22
CA ARG A 71 -6.11 -3.23 16.68
C ARG A 71 -6.70 -1.95 17.25
N ARG A 72 -6.76 -0.85 16.48
CA ARG A 72 -7.45 0.39 16.89
C ARG A 72 -8.97 0.32 16.82
N HIS A 73 -9.51 -0.69 16.15
CA HIS A 73 -10.95 -0.97 16.11
C HIS A 73 -11.23 -2.36 16.69
N GLN A 74 -10.69 -2.65 17.88
CA GLN A 74 -11.33 -3.64 18.74
C GLN A 74 -12.78 -3.19 18.94
N PHE A 75 -13.63 -3.87 18.18
CA PHE A 75 -15.07 -3.88 18.19
C PHE A 75 -15.67 -3.45 19.54
N SER A 76 -16.54 -2.43 19.52
CA SER A 76 -17.63 -2.46 20.48
C SER A 76 -18.37 -3.79 20.26
N ALA A 77 -18.64 -4.50 21.36
CA ALA A 77 -19.19 -5.85 21.37
C ALA A 77 -20.50 -6.02 20.57
N GLN A 78 -21.17 -4.93 20.19
CA GLN A 78 -22.36 -4.93 19.33
C GLN A 78 -22.09 -5.29 17.86
N SER A 79 -20.86 -5.18 17.36
CA SER A 79 -20.58 -5.44 15.93
C SER A 79 -20.27 -6.91 15.61
N VAL A 80 -20.01 -7.73 16.64
CA VAL A 80 -19.60 -9.13 16.51
C VAL A 80 -20.76 -10.03 16.02
N ARG A 81 -22.00 -9.54 16.06
CA ARG A 81 -23.18 -10.28 15.55
C ARG A 81 -23.36 -10.27 14.03
N ARG A 82 -22.50 -9.59 13.24
CA ARG A 82 -22.46 -9.68 11.76
C ARG A 82 -21.32 -10.58 11.26
N ALA A 83 -21.10 -11.70 11.93
CA ALA A 83 -20.10 -12.71 11.58
C ALA A 83 -20.46 -13.40 10.25
N ALA A 84 -19.95 -12.84 9.15
CA ALA A 84 -19.79 -13.51 7.85
C ALA A 84 -18.76 -12.83 6.94
N MET A 85 -18.33 -11.58 7.23
CA MET A 85 -17.32 -10.88 6.44
C MET A 85 -16.01 -10.76 7.23
N PRO A 86 -14.85 -11.02 6.60
CA PRO A 86 -13.57 -10.71 7.22
C PRO A 86 -13.51 -9.21 7.53
N PRO A 87 -12.96 -8.80 8.69
CA PRO A 87 -12.79 -7.39 9.01
C PRO A 87 -12.03 -6.68 7.89
N ARG A 88 -12.37 -5.42 7.62
CA ARG A 88 -11.81 -4.64 6.49
C ARG A 88 -10.28 -4.57 6.49
N SER A 89 -9.66 -4.66 7.66
CA SER A 89 -8.22 -4.76 7.88
C SER A 89 -7.64 -6.12 7.49
N ALA A 90 -8.38 -7.22 7.61
CA ALA A 90 -7.90 -8.57 7.31
C ALA A 90 -7.56 -8.75 5.83
N GLN A 91 -8.23 -8.05 4.91
CA GLN A 91 -7.87 -8.09 3.49
C GLN A 91 -6.55 -7.40 3.20
N ALA A 92 -6.35 -6.21 3.79
CA ALA A 92 -5.10 -5.48 3.67
C ALA A 92 -3.95 -6.31 4.27
N GLU A 93 -4.13 -6.88 5.46
CA GLU A 93 -3.15 -7.76 6.10
C GLU A 93 -2.82 -9.00 5.26
N ARG A 94 -3.82 -9.63 4.63
CA ARG A 94 -3.59 -10.78 3.75
C ARG A 94 -2.85 -10.40 2.47
N LEU A 95 -3.18 -9.27 1.86
CA LEU A 95 -2.45 -8.78 0.70
C LEU A 95 -1.01 -8.35 1.07
N LEU A 96 -0.81 -7.72 2.23
CA LEU A 96 0.53 -7.40 2.75
C LEU A 96 1.34 -8.67 3.06
N ALA A 97 0.72 -9.67 3.69
CA ALA A 97 1.35 -10.96 3.96
C ALA A 97 1.69 -11.72 2.67
N TRP A 98 0.83 -11.64 1.66
CA TRP A 98 1.11 -12.18 0.34
C TRP A 98 2.28 -11.47 -0.34
N TRP A 99 2.25 -10.14 -0.39
CA TRP A 99 3.33 -9.37 -0.99
C TRP A 99 4.68 -9.64 -0.30
N ARG A 100 4.73 -9.71 1.03
CA ARG A 100 5.95 -10.09 1.77
C ARG A 100 6.50 -11.46 1.37
N ARG A 101 5.65 -12.37 0.88
CA ARG A 101 6.04 -13.70 0.35
C ARG A 101 6.39 -13.68 -1.14
N HIS A 102 5.67 -12.89 -1.92
CA HIS A 102 5.86 -12.75 -3.36
C HIS A 102 6.62 -11.46 -3.64
N ASN A 103 7.95 -11.55 -3.54
CA ASN A 103 8.92 -10.46 -3.65
C ASN A 103 8.99 -9.77 -5.04
N GLY A 104 7.96 -9.95 -5.87
CA GLY A 104 7.81 -9.37 -7.20
C GLY A 104 6.90 -8.14 -7.25
N TRP A 105 6.35 -7.68 -6.14
CA TRP A 105 5.52 -6.48 -6.10
C TRP A 105 6.32 -5.27 -5.60
N HIS A 106 6.08 -4.13 -6.24
CA HIS A 106 6.90 -2.93 -6.09
C HIS A 106 6.06 -1.74 -5.64
N LEU A 107 6.44 -1.11 -4.53
CA LEU A 107 5.82 0.11 -4.02
C LEU A 107 6.12 1.27 -4.97
N VAL A 108 5.10 1.93 -5.52
CA VAL A 108 5.29 3.06 -6.44
C VAL A 108 4.70 4.38 -5.95
N PHE A 109 3.82 4.34 -4.96
CA PHE A 109 3.26 5.51 -4.31
C PHE A 109 2.79 5.17 -2.90
N TRP A 110 2.89 6.11 -1.96
CA TRP A 110 2.22 6.02 -0.68
C TRP A 110 1.94 7.41 -0.09
N ASP A 111 0.91 7.51 0.75
CA ASP A 111 0.57 8.70 1.53
C ASP A 111 -0.13 8.32 2.86
N ASP A 112 -0.98 9.19 3.41
CA ASP A 112 -1.72 8.91 4.65
C ASP A 112 -2.87 7.91 4.51
N ILE A 113 -3.30 7.64 3.29
CA ILE A 113 -4.53 6.90 3.02
C ILE A 113 -4.22 5.62 2.27
N CYS A 114 -3.37 5.69 1.25
CA CYS A 114 -3.14 4.57 0.36
C CYS A 114 -1.68 4.32 0.05
N ALA A 115 -1.39 3.07 -0.29
CA ALA A 115 -0.17 2.63 -0.93
C ALA A 115 -0.54 1.96 -2.27
N VAL A 116 0.25 2.24 -3.30
CA VAL A 116 0.07 1.68 -4.64
C VAL A 116 1.22 0.77 -4.96
N TYR A 117 0.87 -0.44 -5.36
CA TYR A 117 1.80 -1.47 -5.77
C TYR A 117 1.57 -1.86 -7.21
N VAL A 118 2.64 -2.21 -7.91
CA VAL A 118 2.60 -2.81 -9.24
C VAL A 118 3.33 -4.14 -9.21
N ASP A 119 2.87 -5.10 -10.00
CA ASP A 119 3.59 -6.36 -10.16
C ASP A 119 4.94 -6.19 -10.87
N GLY A 120 5.70 -7.29 -10.91
CA GLY A 120 7.05 -7.34 -11.45
C GLY A 120 7.12 -7.47 -12.97
N SER A 121 5.97 -7.47 -13.66
CA SER A 121 5.93 -7.69 -15.10
C SER A 121 6.50 -6.49 -15.88
N ASP A 122 6.92 -6.75 -17.12
CA ASP A 122 7.54 -5.75 -17.98
C ASP A 122 6.62 -4.57 -18.31
N LYS A 123 5.30 -4.77 -18.25
CA LYS A 123 4.32 -3.69 -18.49
C LYS A 123 4.47 -2.52 -17.51
N PHE A 124 5.00 -2.76 -16.30
CA PHE A 124 5.26 -1.72 -15.31
C PHE A 124 6.74 -1.34 -15.19
N GLN A 125 7.62 -1.81 -16.09
CA GLN A 125 9.05 -1.50 -16.01
C GLN A 125 9.32 0.00 -15.97
N ALA A 126 8.65 0.79 -16.81
CA ALA A 126 8.80 2.25 -16.83
C ALA A 126 8.30 2.92 -15.53
N VAL A 127 7.21 2.41 -14.96
CA VAL A 127 6.65 2.91 -13.69
C VAL A 127 7.62 2.59 -12.55
N ARG A 128 8.11 1.35 -12.46
CA ARG A 128 9.08 0.89 -11.45
C ARG A 128 10.37 1.69 -11.52
N ARG A 129 10.96 1.85 -12.71
CA ARG A 129 12.20 2.64 -12.90
C ARG A 129 12.08 4.07 -12.37
N ARG A 130 10.88 4.65 -12.40
CA ARG A 130 10.66 6.06 -12.03
C ARG A 130 10.16 6.25 -10.60
N PHE A 131 9.36 5.31 -10.09
CA PHE A 131 8.56 5.53 -8.89
C PHE A 131 8.74 4.46 -7.81
N GLU A 132 9.52 3.41 -8.07
CA GLU A 132 9.79 2.40 -7.06
C GLU A 132 10.41 3.02 -5.80
N TYR A 133 9.85 2.67 -4.65
CA TYR A 133 10.47 2.85 -3.35
C TYR A 133 11.20 1.54 -3.00
N ARG A 134 12.51 1.64 -2.78
CA ARG A 134 13.42 0.51 -2.53
C ARG A 134 13.85 0.44 -1.08
N PHE A 135 13.79 1.57 -0.38
CA PHE A 135 14.19 1.65 1.02
C PHE A 135 13.00 1.87 1.92
N ILE A 136 12.09 2.78 1.54
CA ILE A 136 10.95 3.13 2.38
C ILE A 136 9.84 2.11 2.22
N ASP A 137 9.53 1.39 3.30
CA ASP A 137 8.30 0.62 3.47
C ASP A 137 7.36 1.35 4.44
N PRO A 138 6.22 1.88 3.96
CA PRO A 138 5.26 2.61 4.78
C PRO A 138 4.44 1.69 5.70
N THR A 139 4.48 0.37 5.48
CA THR A 139 3.77 -0.61 6.32
C THR A 139 4.50 -0.88 7.64
N VAL A 140 5.76 -0.47 7.73
CA VAL A 140 6.57 -0.55 8.95
C VAL A 140 6.43 0.75 9.73
N SER A 141 5.71 0.70 10.85
CA SER A 141 5.39 1.91 11.64
C SER A 141 6.63 2.57 12.28
N ASN A 142 7.68 1.79 12.55
CA ASN A 142 8.91 2.31 13.15
C ASN A 142 10.02 2.41 12.07
N PRO A 143 10.46 3.63 11.69
CA PRO A 143 11.46 3.82 10.64
C PRO A 143 12.90 3.51 11.07
N VAL A 144 13.15 3.00 12.27
CA VAL A 144 14.51 2.69 12.78
C VAL A 144 15.33 1.80 11.85
N TYR A 145 14.69 0.90 11.08
CA TYR A 145 15.41 0.09 10.08
C TYR A 145 16.13 0.94 9.02
N LEU A 146 15.67 2.17 8.76
CA LEU A 146 16.33 3.08 7.82
C LEU A 146 17.63 3.68 8.37
N ALA A 147 17.85 3.64 9.69
CA ALA A 147 19.03 4.22 10.32
C ALA A 147 20.34 3.61 9.77
N GLY A 148 20.33 2.31 9.44
CA GLY A 148 21.48 1.63 8.84
C GLY A 148 21.90 2.23 7.49
N TYR A 149 20.98 2.81 6.72
CA TYR A 149 21.30 3.48 5.46
C TYR A 149 21.87 4.90 5.64
N LEU A 150 21.68 5.53 6.81
CA LEU A 150 22.07 6.92 7.04
C LEU A 150 23.57 7.10 7.30
N SER A 151 24.25 6.04 7.75
CA SER A 151 25.70 6.01 8.00
C SER A 151 26.51 6.16 6.71
N ASN A 152 26.01 5.65 5.58
CA ASN A 152 26.65 5.75 4.28
C ASN A 152 26.10 6.95 3.48
N ALA A 153 26.97 7.88 3.06
CA ALA A 153 26.55 9.11 2.38
C ALA A 153 25.76 8.87 1.08
N ARG A 154 26.14 7.86 0.29
CA ARG A 154 25.43 7.49 -0.94
C ARG A 154 24.04 6.94 -0.62
N MET A 155 23.96 6.02 0.34
CA MET A 155 22.68 5.41 0.74
C MET A 155 21.75 6.44 1.37
N ARG A 156 22.27 7.29 2.27
CA ARG A 156 21.55 8.42 2.85
C ARG A 156 20.93 9.32 1.78
N LYS A 157 21.68 9.66 0.73
CA LYS A 157 21.16 10.45 -0.39
C LYS A 157 19.98 9.73 -1.06
N LEU A 158 20.11 8.44 -1.35
CA LEU A 158 19.05 7.67 -2.01
C LEU A 158 17.76 7.59 -1.18
N VAL A 159 17.87 7.32 0.13
CA VAL A 159 16.71 7.28 1.04
C VAL A 159 16.04 8.66 1.14
N LEU A 160 16.83 9.73 1.27
CA LEU A 160 16.30 11.10 1.31
C LEU A 160 15.63 11.48 -0.02
N ASP A 161 16.15 11.02 -1.17
CA ASP A 161 15.54 11.29 -2.47
C ASP A 161 14.17 10.59 -2.62
N GLU A 162 13.99 9.39 -2.05
CA GLU A 162 12.68 8.73 -1.95
C GLU A 162 11.72 9.51 -1.03
N ALA A 163 12.16 9.91 0.16
CA ALA A 163 11.32 10.68 1.10
C ALA A 163 10.89 12.03 0.51
N ARG A 164 11.81 12.75 -0.16
CA ARG A 164 11.49 13.98 -0.88
C ARG A 164 10.50 13.75 -2.01
N ARG A 165 10.58 12.61 -2.71
CA ARG A 165 9.62 12.26 -3.75
C ARG A 165 8.24 12.02 -3.16
N ALA A 166 8.13 11.32 -2.03
CA ALA A 166 6.86 11.10 -1.33
C ALA A 166 6.19 12.45 -0.99
N ILE A 167 6.95 13.39 -0.43
CA ILE A 167 6.47 14.76 -0.17
C ILE A 167 6.03 15.48 -1.46
N ARG A 168 6.79 15.41 -2.55
CA ARG A 168 6.40 16.07 -3.81
C ARG A 168 5.12 15.48 -4.41
N GLN A 169 4.91 14.18 -4.24
CA GLN A 169 3.71 13.49 -4.73
C GLN A 169 2.50 13.79 -3.84
N SER A 170 2.70 13.96 -2.54
CA SER A 170 1.66 14.21 -1.55
C SER A 170 2.09 15.32 -0.56
N PRO A 171 2.02 16.60 -0.95
CA PRO A 171 2.54 17.71 -0.14
C PRO A 171 1.91 17.86 1.24
N ASN A 172 0.63 17.49 1.33
CA ASN A 172 -0.18 17.53 2.54
C ASN A 172 -0.11 16.23 3.35
N SER A 173 0.76 15.28 2.96
CA SER A 173 0.86 14.04 3.72
C SER A 173 1.69 14.23 4.99
N GLU A 174 1.03 14.03 6.14
CA GLU A 174 1.64 14.11 7.46
C GLU A 174 2.68 13.01 7.65
N SER A 175 2.40 11.78 7.22
CA SER A 175 3.36 10.68 7.38
C SER A 175 4.57 10.82 6.48
N CYS A 176 4.40 11.29 5.24
CA CYS A 176 5.54 11.57 4.36
C CYS A 176 6.41 12.70 4.94
N ARG A 177 5.79 13.73 5.53
CA ARG A 177 6.50 14.82 6.21
C ARG A 177 7.27 14.33 7.42
N ALA A 178 6.58 13.64 8.33
CA ALA A 178 7.15 13.13 9.57
C ALA A 178 8.34 12.19 9.30
N LEU A 179 8.23 11.31 8.31
CA LEU A 179 9.33 10.43 7.92
C LEU A 179 10.55 11.23 7.40
N TYR A 180 10.31 12.23 6.54
CA TYR A 180 11.40 13.05 6.03
C TYR A 180 12.11 13.83 7.14
N ASP A 181 11.36 14.45 8.05
CA ASP A 181 11.91 15.21 9.16
C ASP A 181 12.72 14.30 10.09
N TRP A 182 12.22 13.09 10.38
CA TRP A 182 12.95 12.06 11.12
C TRP A 182 14.27 11.68 10.43
N LEU A 183 14.25 11.43 9.12
CA LEU A 183 15.45 11.10 8.34
C LEU A 183 16.49 12.23 8.36
N VAL A 184 16.04 13.49 8.26
CA VAL A 184 16.92 14.66 8.30
C VAL A 184 17.53 14.85 9.69
N GLN A 185 16.74 14.71 10.75
CA GLN A 185 17.24 14.81 12.12
C GLN A 185 18.25 13.70 12.42
N ARG A 186 17.88 12.45 12.13
CA ARG A 186 18.72 11.27 12.38
C ARG A 186 19.99 11.27 11.53
N GLY A 187 19.94 11.83 10.32
CA GLY A 187 21.12 11.99 9.46
C GLY A 187 22.11 13.07 9.92
N LYS A 188 21.71 13.97 10.83
CA LYS A 188 22.59 14.97 11.46
C LYS A 188 23.27 14.44 12.72
N GLU A 189 22.60 13.54 13.44
CA GLU A 189 23.18 12.80 14.55
C GLU A 189 24.32 11.93 14.01
N ARG A 190 25.57 12.26 14.36
CA ARG A 190 26.71 11.40 14.01
C ARG A 190 26.44 9.99 14.54
N PRO A 191 26.80 8.91 13.81
CA PRO A 191 26.70 7.58 14.36
C PRO A 191 27.43 7.57 15.70
N LEU A 192 26.76 7.10 16.76
CA LEU A 192 27.42 6.73 18.00
C LEU A 192 28.48 5.71 17.61
N VAL A 193 29.74 6.12 17.72
CA VAL A 193 30.88 5.22 17.60
C VAL A 193 30.82 4.35 18.86
N GLU A 194 30.46 3.09 18.69
CA GLU A 194 30.84 2.01 19.61
C GLU A 194 31.99 1.22 18.99
#